data_AF-A0A4V1TXN5-F1
#
_entry.id   AF-A0A4V1TXN5-F1
#
_cell.length_a   1.000
_cell.length_b   1.000
_cell.length_c   1.000
_cell.angle_alpha   90.00
_cell.angle_beta   90.00
_cell.angle_gamma   90.00
#
_symmetry.space_group_name_H-M   'P 1'
#
loop_
_entity.id
_entity.type
_entity.pdbx_description
1 polymer ?
#
loop_
_entity_poly.entity_id
_entity_poly.type
_entity_poly.pdbx_seq_one_letter_code
_entity_poly.pdbx_strand_id
1 'polypeptide(L)'
;AGGKALWIRFTVPPAPDKERWYLEIPYSGVNRATLYTPDSAGQWIAQSAGDTLPVASWPVPNRHPLLPIEVSAEEPRTYLLRVENPHSFSAPLQFVSEAYLSRSGQQTSLILGTYFGLAGLALVLALLSAVSLRDSAYAYYGLCVALMGLTQASLTGIAGLHLWPNLPWWNDTAPRVLPVLTVASLLWFFSAVVSLPERSRLLHRLLAAMAGLGVLLTVAIALAEPALRLLLLIAYIVAAIGAGAAAVAWAAWRGDRYGAWLLAGLAPVIAGSMFPLARTWGLIPVSFWTTHAMQLGIAIELPVVLVLLMLRSQQRREHNRRIQGMDRLDPATGLINGLVFAERLSRMVARSQRLKHHSAVLLVDIVNIEQIRRDYDRRSAEELPLRVAGRL
;
A
#
# COMPACT_ATOMS: atom_id res chain seq x y z
N ALA A 1 -8.86 -20.59 -29.34
CA ALA A 1 -10.25 -20.11 -29.57
C ALA A 1 -10.18 -18.73 -30.21
N GLY A 2 -10.83 -18.53 -31.36
CA GLY A 2 -10.65 -17.35 -32.23
C GLY A 2 -10.86 -16.03 -31.49
N GLY A 3 -9.81 -15.21 -31.42
CA GLY A 3 -9.88 -13.87 -30.87
C GLY A 3 -10.83 -13.04 -31.73
N LYS A 4 -11.96 -12.63 -31.15
CA LYS A 4 -12.92 -11.76 -31.83
C LYS A 4 -12.25 -10.41 -32.05
N ALA A 5 -11.75 -10.19 -33.26
CA ALA A 5 -11.30 -8.88 -33.70
C ALA A 5 -12.53 -8.03 -34.02
N LEU A 6 -12.69 -6.91 -33.33
CA LEU A 6 -13.72 -5.93 -33.62
C LEU A 6 -13.20 -5.00 -34.72
N TRP A 7 -13.90 -5.00 -35.86
CA TRP A 7 -13.63 -4.08 -36.96
C TRP A 7 -14.62 -2.93 -36.93
N ILE A 8 -14.08 -1.71 -36.91
CA ILE A 8 -14.86 -0.48 -36.88
C ILE A 8 -14.46 0.34 -38.09
N ARG A 9 -15.43 0.67 -38.93
CA ARG A 9 -15.25 1.58 -40.06
C ARG A 9 -15.89 2.91 -39.71
N PHE A 10 -15.13 3.99 -39.83
CA PHE A 10 -15.62 5.34 -39.63
C PHE A 10 -15.03 6.30 -40.67
N THR A 11 -15.76 7.38 -40.93
CA THR A 11 -15.35 8.41 -41.90
C THR A 11 -15.23 9.73 -41.15
N VAL A 12 -14.09 10.38 -41.29
CA VAL A 12 -13.83 11.68 -40.66
C VAL A 12 -14.17 12.76 -41.70
N PRO A 13 -15.04 13.74 -41.37
CA PRO A 13 -15.37 14.82 -42.28
C PRO A 13 -14.14 15.72 -42.52
N PRO A 14 -14.14 16.52 -43.61
CA PRO A 14 -13.06 17.45 -43.86
C PRO A 14 -12.90 18.42 -42.69
N ALA A 15 -11.68 18.55 -42.18
CA ALA A 15 -11.36 19.43 -41.07
C ALA A 15 -10.08 20.21 -41.37
N PRO A 16 -9.94 21.46 -40.85
CA PRO A 16 -8.73 22.25 -41.09
C PRO A 16 -7.49 21.52 -40.58
N ASP A 17 -6.48 21.37 -41.44
CA ASP A 17 -5.21 20.68 -41.16
C ASP A 17 -4.26 21.50 -40.24
N LYS A 18 -4.83 22.38 -39.41
CA LYS A 18 -4.08 23.25 -38.49
C LYS A 18 -3.80 22.57 -37.15
N GLU A 19 -4.53 21.53 -36.80
CA GLU A 19 -4.41 20.84 -35.52
C GLU A 19 -4.33 19.33 -35.75
N ARG A 20 -3.39 18.66 -35.06
CA ARG A 20 -3.25 17.21 -35.14
C ARG A 20 -4.35 16.53 -34.32
N TRP A 21 -4.95 15.50 -34.89
CA TRP A 21 -5.98 14.70 -34.26
C TRP A 21 -5.47 13.30 -33.97
N TYR A 22 -5.96 12.73 -32.88
CA TYR A 22 -5.60 11.40 -32.44
C TYR A 22 -6.86 10.62 -32.07
N LEU A 23 -6.81 9.31 -32.33
CA LEU A 23 -7.74 8.34 -31.77
C LEU A 23 -7.16 7.82 -30.46
N GLU A 24 -7.77 8.19 -29.34
CA GLU A 24 -7.42 7.65 -28.04
C GLU A 24 -8.37 6.51 -27.66
N ILE A 25 -7.78 5.41 -27.18
CA ILE A 25 -8.52 4.33 -26.51
C ILE A 25 -8.09 4.36 -25.04
N PRO A 26 -8.88 4.96 -24.12
CA PRO A 26 -8.47 5.21 -22.73
C PRO A 26 -8.56 3.95 -21.86
N TYR A 27 -7.83 2.92 -22.29
CA TYR A 27 -7.67 1.62 -21.66
C TYR A 27 -6.28 1.08 -21.95
N SER A 28 -5.46 0.94 -20.91
CA SER A 28 -4.06 0.50 -21.01
C SER A 28 -3.94 -0.99 -21.38
N GLY A 29 -4.94 -1.81 -21.04
CA GLY A 29 -4.96 -3.26 -21.27
C GLY A 29 -5.55 -3.71 -22.61
N VAL A 30 -5.50 -2.86 -23.65
CA VAL A 30 -5.87 -3.28 -25.00
C VAL A 30 -4.70 -4.08 -25.58
N ASN A 31 -4.93 -5.35 -25.92
CA ASN A 31 -3.88 -6.18 -26.52
C ASN A 31 -3.31 -5.56 -27.79
N ARG A 32 -4.17 -5.25 -28.77
CA ARG A 32 -3.74 -4.59 -30.00
C ARG A 32 -4.88 -3.80 -30.64
N ALA A 33 -4.62 -2.54 -30.95
CA ALA A 33 -5.44 -1.69 -31.78
C ALA A 33 -4.62 -1.30 -33.02
N THR A 34 -5.16 -1.57 -34.22
CA THR A 34 -4.51 -1.22 -35.49
C THR A 34 -5.41 -0.32 -36.30
N LEU A 35 -4.95 0.90 -36.59
CA LEU A 35 -5.60 1.83 -37.48
C LEU A 35 -5.01 1.65 -38.89
N TYR A 36 -5.89 1.44 -39.86
CA TYR A 36 -5.54 1.40 -41.28
C TYR A 36 -6.00 2.69 -41.95
N THR A 37 -5.08 3.32 -42.67
CA THR A 37 -5.28 4.59 -43.37
C THR A 37 -4.85 4.43 -44.83
N PRO A 38 -5.62 4.92 -45.82
CA PRO A 38 -5.17 4.94 -47.20
C PRO A 38 -4.12 6.05 -47.39
N ASP A 39 -2.98 5.72 -47.98
CA ASP A 39 -1.99 6.67 -48.47
C ASP A 39 -2.48 7.34 -49.77
N SER A 40 -1.83 8.43 -50.16
CA SER A 40 -1.93 9.12 -51.45
C SER A 40 -1.88 8.19 -52.68
N ALA A 41 -1.18 7.05 -52.58
CA ALA A 41 -1.09 6.02 -53.61
C ALA A 41 -2.20 4.94 -53.54
N GLY A 42 -3.16 5.06 -52.62
CA GLY A 42 -4.24 4.08 -52.41
C GLY A 42 -3.82 2.82 -51.65
N GLN A 43 -2.58 2.75 -51.13
CA GLN A 43 -2.12 1.65 -50.28
C GLN A 43 -2.54 1.87 -48.82
N TRP A 44 -2.88 0.79 -48.11
CA TRP A 44 -3.26 0.89 -46.70
C TRP A 44 -2.02 0.85 -45.80
N ILE A 45 -1.75 1.95 -45.11
CA ILE A 45 -0.75 2.06 -44.05
C ILE A 45 -1.39 1.60 -42.74
N ALA A 46 -0.70 0.74 -42.00
CA ALA A 46 -1.16 0.21 -40.72
C ALA A 46 -0.32 0.77 -39.58
N GLN A 47 -0.99 1.29 -38.55
CA GLN A 47 -0.37 1.77 -37.32
C GLN A 47 -0.95 1.01 -36.15
N SER A 48 -0.10 0.41 -35.30
CA SER A 48 -0.53 -0.42 -34.18
C SER A 48 -0.06 0.12 -32.82
N ALA A 49 -0.92 0.02 -31.82
CA ALA A 49 -0.61 0.27 -30.40
C ALA A 49 -1.35 -0.76 -29.53
N GLY A 50 -0.82 -1.06 -28.33
CA GLY A 50 -1.42 -2.02 -27.40
C GLY A 50 -0.39 -2.70 -26.51
N ASP A 51 -0.83 -3.35 -25.43
CA ASP A 51 0.03 -3.93 -24.40
C ASP A 51 0.88 -5.12 -24.87
N THR A 52 0.52 -5.75 -26.00
CA THR A 52 1.31 -6.81 -26.64
C THR A 52 2.48 -6.27 -27.46
N LEU A 53 2.51 -4.96 -27.69
CA LEU A 53 3.57 -4.27 -28.42
C LEU A 53 4.39 -3.40 -27.46
N PRO A 54 5.72 -3.30 -27.64
CA PRO A 54 6.54 -2.35 -26.89
C PRO A 54 5.97 -0.93 -27.01
N VAL A 55 5.79 -0.22 -25.89
CA VAL A 55 5.30 1.17 -25.90
C VAL A 55 6.23 2.07 -26.71
N ALA A 56 7.53 1.76 -26.71
CA ALA A 56 8.53 2.46 -27.50
C ALA A 56 8.32 2.35 -29.03
N SER A 57 7.60 1.33 -29.50
CA SER A 57 7.30 1.15 -30.94
C SER A 57 5.93 1.69 -31.34
N TRP A 58 5.18 2.30 -30.42
CA TRP A 58 3.89 2.91 -30.74
C TRP A 58 4.11 4.20 -31.55
N PRO A 59 3.19 4.55 -32.47
CA PRO A 59 3.29 5.79 -33.25
C PRO A 59 3.46 7.03 -32.37
N VAL A 60 2.72 7.07 -31.25
CA VAL A 60 2.89 8.07 -30.19
C VAL A 60 2.95 7.34 -28.85
N PRO A 61 4.12 7.27 -28.20
CA PRO A 61 4.26 6.70 -26.87
C PRO A 61 3.39 7.48 -25.87
N ASN A 62 2.39 6.82 -25.31
CA ASN A 62 1.47 7.40 -24.34
C ASN A 62 0.99 6.32 -23.36
N ARG A 63 0.36 6.72 -22.25
CA ARG A 63 -0.18 5.80 -21.23
C ARG A 63 -1.30 4.90 -21.76
N HIS A 64 -2.02 5.39 -22.76
CA HIS A 64 -3.09 4.69 -23.44
C HIS A 64 -2.76 4.62 -24.94
N PRO A 65 -3.25 3.61 -25.69
CA PRO A 65 -3.12 3.56 -27.13
C PRO A 65 -3.62 4.86 -27.78
N LEU A 66 -2.70 5.54 -28.48
CA LEU A 66 -2.93 6.81 -29.16
C LEU A 66 -2.47 6.68 -30.61
N LEU A 67 -3.41 6.74 -31.55
CA LEU A 67 -3.16 6.53 -32.97
C LEU A 67 -3.41 7.85 -33.72
N PRO A 68 -2.41 8.43 -34.41
CA PRO A 68 -2.59 9.68 -35.14
C PRO A 68 -3.56 9.51 -36.32
N ILE A 69 -4.38 10.54 -36.53
CA ILE A 69 -5.35 10.63 -37.62
C ILE A 69 -4.95 11.81 -38.49
N GLU A 70 -4.76 11.56 -39.78
CA GLU A 70 -4.48 12.61 -40.76
C GLU A 70 -5.78 13.11 -41.40
N VAL A 71 -6.22 14.31 -41.05
CA VAL A 71 -7.41 14.91 -41.65
C VAL A 71 -7.05 15.61 -42.96
N SER A 72 -7.95 15.53 -43.94
CA SER A 72 -7.84 16.33 -45.16
C SER A 72 -8.80 17.51 -45.06
N ALA A 73 -8.37 18.68 -45.53
CA ALA A 73 -9.19 19.89 -45.56
C ALA A 73 -10.27 19.84 -46.66
N GLU A 74 -10.12 18.97 -47.66
CA GLU A 74 -10.93 18.98 -48.88
C GLU A 74 -11.81 17.73 -49.01
N GLU A 75 -11.34 16.56 -48.56
CA GLU A 75 -12.02 15.27 -48.78
C GLU A 75 -12.23 14.48 -47.48
N PRO A 76 -13.41 13.84 -47.31
CA PRO A 76 -13.64 12.95 -46.18
C PRO A 76 -12.78 11.69 -46.30
N ARG A 77 -12.03 11.37 -45.24
CA ARG A 77 -11.16 10.17 -45.20
C ARG A 77 -11.83 9.04 -44.42
N THR A 78 -11.79 7.84 -44.99
CA THR A 78 -12.32 6.63 -44.35
C THR A 78 -11.21 5.84 -43.68
N TYR A 79 -11.48 5.43 -42.44
CA TYR A 79 -10.57 4.73 -41.57
C TYR A 79 -11.14 3.36 -41.19
N LEU A 80 -10.25 2.38 -41.04
CA LEU A 80 -10.58 1.06 -40.51
C LEU A 80 -9.78 0.83 -39.23
N LEU A 81 -10.47 0.62 -38.11
CA LEU A 81 -9.87 0.26 -36.84
C LEU A 81 -10.14 -1.21 -36.56
N ARG A 82 -9.07 -1.98 -36.35
CA ARG A 82 -9.13 -3.36 -35.85
C ARG A 82 -8.71 -3.36 -34.39
N VAL A 83 -9.61 -3.75 -33.49
CA VAL A 83 -9.30 -3.93 -32.07
C VAL A 83 -9.34 -5.41 -31.72
N GLU A 84 -8.24 -5.90 -31.17
CA GLU A 84 -8.06 -7.26 -30.69
C GLU A 84 -7.91 -7.21 -29.17
N ASN A 85 -8.84 -7.84 -28.47
CA ASN A 85 -8.71 -8.08 -27.04
C ASN A 85 -9.35 -9.44 -26.71
N PRO A 86 -8.61 -10.39 -26.09
CA PRO A 86 -9.18 -11.66 -25.64
C PRO A 86 -10.24 -11.48 -24.54
N HIS A 87 -10.26 -10.34 -23.85
CA HIS A 87 -11.22 -10.05 -22.78
C HIS A 87 -12.18 -8.94 -23.23
N SER A 88 -13.44 -9.04 -22.80
CA SER A 88 -14.41 -7.96 -22.96
C SER A 88 -13.93 -6.73 -22.20
N PHE A 89 -13.76 -5.62 -22.91
CA PHE A 89 -13.44 -4.33 -22.31
C PHE A 89 -14.47 -3.30 -22.76
N SER A 90 -14.70 -2.30 -21.92
CA SER A 90 -15.57 -1.16 -22.23
C SER A 90 -14.73 0.10 -22.16
N ALA A 91 -14.28 0.59 -23.32
CA ALA A 91 -13.60 1.87 -23.44
C ALA A 91 -14.24 2.68 -24.58
N PRO A 92 -14.54 3.97 -24.34
CA PRO A 92 -15.00 4.85 -25.40
C PRO A 92 -13.88 5.11 -26.40
N LEU A 93 -14.18 5.12 -27.69
CA LEU A 93 -13.26 5.65 -28.71
C LEU A 93 -13.38 7.17 -28.72
N GLN A 94 -12.27 7.87 -28.45
CA GLN A 94 -12.27 9.32 -28.34
C GLN A 94 -11.42 9.94 -29.45
N PHE A 95 -11.99 10.90 -30.16
CA PHE A 95 -11.26 11.77 -31.07
C PHE A 95 -10.78 12.98 -30.27
N VAL A 96 -9.47 13.08 -30.08
CA VAL A 96 -8.86 14.11 -29.25
C VAL A 96 -7.90 14.96 -30.07
N SER A 97 -7.94 16.27 -29.85
CA SER A 97 -7.00 17.20 -30.46
C SER A 97 -5.71 17.26 -29.65
N GLU A 98 -4.61 17.66 -30.27
CA GLU A 98 -3.31 17.81 -29.59
C GLU A 98 -3.39 18.79 -28.41
N ALA A 99 -4.13 19.90 -28.54
CA ALA A 99 -4.30 20.87 -27.47
C ALA A 99 -5.08 20.28 -26.28
N TYR A 100 -6.13 19.50 -26.54
CA TYR A 100 -6.88 18.80 -25.50
C TYR A 100 -6.01 17.76 -24.79
N LEU A 101 -5.26 16.96 -25.56
CA LEU A 101 -4.37 15.92 -25.03
C LEU A 101 -3.28 16.53 -24.14
N SER A 102 -2.68 17.65 -24.56
CA SER A 102 -1.68 18.37 -23.76
C SER A 102 -2.27 18.88 -22.44
N ARG A 103 -3.43 19.55 -22.48
CA ARG A 103 -4.10 20.07 -21.28
C ARG A 103 -4.53 18.95 -20.31
N SER A 104 -5.19 17.92 -20.84
CA SER A 104 -5.67 16.76 -20.07
C SER A 104 -4.51 15.94 -19.51
N GLY A 105 -3.46 15.75 -20.32
CA GLY A 105 -2.23 15.08 -19.94
C GLY A 105 -1.51 15.80 -18.79
N GLN A 106 -1.45 17.13 -18.81
CA GLN A 106 -0.84 17.92 -17.73
C GLN A 106 -1.60 17.78 -16.41
N GLN A 107 -2.94 17.88 -16.44
CA GLN A 107 -3.77 17.68 -15.25
C GLN A 107 -3.59 16.28 -14.66
N THR A 108 -3.66 15.27 -15.53
CA THR A 108 -3.54 13.87 -15.10
C THR A 108 -2.15 13.55 -14.56
N SER A 109 -1.10 14.12 -15.17
CA SER A 109 0.28 13.98 -14.70
C SER A 109 0.48 14.64 -13.33
N LEU A 110 -0.17 15.79 -13.08
CA LEU A 110 -0.11 16.45 -11.77
C LEU A 110 -0.77 15.62 -10.67
N ILE A 111 -1.95 15.04 -10.95
CA ILE A 111 -2.67 14.16 -10.00
C ILE A 111 -1.85 12.91 -9.71
N LEU A 112 -1.36 12.23 -10.76
CA LEU A 112 -0.60 11.00 -10.60
C LEU A 112 0.78 11.26 -9.99
N GLY A 113 1.44 12.35 -10.37
CA GLY A 113 2.70 12.80 -9.77
C GLY A 113 2.56 13.07 -8.27
N THR A 114 1.46 13.71 -7.86
CA THR A 114 1.16 13.92 -6.43
C THR A 114 0.95 12.59 -5.70
N TYR A 115 0.17 11.68 -6.29
CA TYR A 115 -0.07 10.35 -5.74
C TYR A 115 1.24 9.55 -5.58
N PHE A 116 2.05 9.45 -6.63
CA PHE A 116 3.32 8.70 -6.60
C PHE A 116 4.36 9.38 -5.72
N GLY A 117 4.37 10.72 -5.65
CA GLY A 117 5.22 11.47 -4.73
C GLY A 117 4.88 11.15 -3.27
N LEU A 118 3.59 11.14 -2.92
CA LEU A 118 3.14 10.78 -1.58
C LEU A 118 3.42 9.31 -1.24
N ALA A 119 3.19 8.40 -2.18
CA ALA A 119 3.52 6.98 -2.02
C ALA A 119 5.03 6.76 -1.85
N GLY A 120 5.85 7.46 -2.63
CA GLY A 120 7.31 7.42 -2.52
C GLY A 120 7.80 7.97 -1.18
N LEU A 121 7.24 9.09 -0.73
CA LEU A 121 7.54 9.65 0.59
C LEU A 121 7.16 8.66 1.70
N ALA A 122 5.96 8.08 1.62
CA ALA A 122 5.49 7.10 2.59
C ALA A 122 6.38 5.84 2.63
N LEU A 123 6.82 5.36 1.46
CA LEU A 123 7.76 4.26 1.33
C LEU A 123 9.10 4.57 1.99
N VAL A 124 9.71 5.72 1.69
CA VAL A 124 10.99 6.14 2.28
C VAL A 124 10.86 6.28 3.79
N LEU A 125 9.81 6.94 4.29
CA LEU A 125 9.55 7.08 5.72
C LEU A 125 9.35 5.72 6.40
N ALA A 126 8.65 4.80 5.75
CA ALA A 126 8.44 3.44 6.25
C ALA A 126 9.76 2.68 6.35
N LEU A 127 10.59 2.69 5.30
CA LEU A 127 11.88 1.98 5.30
C LEU A 127 12.87 2.57 6.32
N LEU A 128 12.98 3.90 6.39
CA LEU A 128 13.80 4.58 7.40
C LEU A 128 13.31 4.26 8.82
N SER A 129 11.99 4.24 9.02
CA SER A 129 11.38 3.85 10.29
C SER A 129 11.60 2.38 10.61
N ALA A 130 11.60 1.48 9.63
CA ALA A 130 11.89 0.06 9.84
C ALA A 130 13.33 -0.14 10.37
N VAL A 131 14.30 0.58 9.81
CA VAL A 131 15.71 0.51 10.23
C VAL A 131 15.93 1.21 11.58
N SER A 132 15.43 2.44 11.72
CA SER A 132 15.59 3.25 12.95
C SER A 132 14.83 2.65 14.14
N LEU A 133 13.62 2.16 13.88
CA LEU A 133 12.75 1.62 14.93
C LEU A 133 12.99 0.14 15.22
N ARG A 134 13.65 -0.58 14.30
CA ARG A 134 13.82 -2.04 14.30
C ARG A 134 12.48 -2.78 14.44
N ASP A 135 11.46 -2.26 13.77
CA ASP A 135 10.09 -2.80 13.81
C ASP A 135 9.70 -3.30 12.42
N SER A 136 9.48 -4.62 12.31
CA SER A 136 9.13 -5.29 11.06
C SER A 136 7.80 -4.82 10.48
N ALA A 137 6.89 -4.26 11.29
CA ALA A 137 5.62 -3.74 10.78
C ALA A 137 5.83 -2.62 9.74
N TYR A 138 6.86 -1.79 9.92
CA TYR A 138 7.22 -0.76 8.94
C TYR A 138 7.82 -1.34 7.65
N ALA A 139 8.57 -2.44 7.74
CA ALA A 139 9.11 -3.11 6.55
C ALA A 139 7.99 -3.72 5.70
N TYR A 140 7.04 -4.41 6.34
CA TYR A 140 5.86 -4.93 5.64
C TYR A 140 4.98 -3.82 5.08
N TYR A 141 4.81 -2.72 5.81
CA TYR A 141 4.11 -1.55 5.30
C TYR A 141 4.78 -0.97 4.06
N GLY A 142 6.10 -0.76 4.11
CA GLY A 142 6.87 -0.29 2.95
C GLY A 142 6.73 -1.20 1.74
N LEU A 143 6.83 -2.53 1.93
CA LEU A 143 6.58 -3.50 0.86
C LEU A 143 5.17 -3.35 0.27
N CYS A 144 4.17 -3.17 1.13
CA CYS A 144 2.78 -2.99 0.72
C CYS A 144 2.58 -1.71 -0.10
N VAL A 145 3.16 -0.59 0.34
CA VAL A 145 3.11 0.70 -0.37
C VAL A 145 3.83 0.62 -1.72
N ALA A 146 4.99 -0.05 -1.77
CA ALA A 146 5.74 -0.25 -3.01
C ALA A 146 4.92 -1.06 -4.03
N LEU A 147 4.37 -2.21 -3.62
CA LEU A 147 3.56 -3.07 -4.48
C LEU A 147 2.26 -2.38 -4.90
N MET A 148 1.62 -1.62 -4.01
CA MET A 148 0.42 -0.86 -4.33
C MET A 148 0.72 0.26 -5.34
N GLY A 149 1.83 0.98 -5.17
CA GLY A 149 2.29 1.97 -6.15
C GLY A 149 2.56 1.33 -7.52
N LEU A 150 3.27 0.21 -7.55
CA LEU A 150 3.53 -0.54 -8.79
C LEU A 150 2.23 -1.03 -9.45
N THR A 151 1.27 -1.50 -8.66
CA THR A 151 -0.06 -1.91 -9.12
C THR A 151 -0.78 -0.75 -9.79
N GLN A 152 -0.85 0.40 -9.12
CA GLN A 152 -1.50 1.60 -9.68
C GLN A 152 -0.76 2.11 -10.91
N ALA A 153 0.57 2.05 -10.95
CA ALA A 153 1.37 2.42 -12.11
C ALA A 153 1.08 1.50 -13.32
N SER A 154 0.91 0.21 -13.09
CA SER A 154 0.56 -0.76 -14.14
C SER A 154 -0.87 -0.55 -14.67
N LEU A 155 -1.86 -0.40 -13.78
CA LEU A 155 -3.27 -0.17 -14.15
C LEU A 155 -3.46 1.15 -14.91
N THR A 156 -2.71 2.20 -14.54
CA THR A 156 -2.81 3.52 -15.18
C THR A 156 -1.99 3.66 -16.47
N GLY A 157 -1.25 2.62 -16.87
CA GLY A 157 -0.37 2.62 -18.04
C GLY A 157 0.96 3.38 -17.86
N ILE A 158 1.19 4.01 -16.70
CA ILE A 158 2.42 4.75 -16.41
C ILE A 158 3.63 3.81 -16.38
N ALA A 159 3.47 2.62 -15.85
CA ALA A 159 4.57 1.67 -15.76
C ALA A 159 5.03 1.19 -17.13
N GLY A 160 4.10 0.96 -18.06
CA GLY A 160 4.40 0.66 -19.44
C GLY A 160 5.13 1.81 -20.15
N LEU A 161 4.79 3.06 -19.84
CA LEU A 161 5.43 4.23 -20.46
C LEU A 161 6.85 4.49 -19.90
N HIS A 162 7.05 4.41 -18.58
CA HIS A 162 8.28 4.88 -17.93
C HIS A 162 9.17 3.79 -17.34
N LEU A 163 8.61 2.70 -16.79
CA LEU A 163 9.40 1.68 -16.09
C LEU A 163 9.87 0.56 -17.01
N TRP A 164 9.03 0.12 -17.95
CA TRP A 164 9.33 -1.02 -18.82
C TRP A 164 8.81 -0.88 -20.26
N PRO A 165 9.13 0.21 -20.98
CA PRO A 165 8.60 0.48 -22.34
C PRO A 165 8.94 -0.58 -23.38
N ASN A 166 9.99 -1.37 -23.15
CA ASN A 166 10.48 -2.39 -24.08
C ASN A 166 10.03 -3.82 -23.71
N LEU A 167 9.26 -4.02 -22.64
CA LEU A 167 8.87 -5.35 -22.13
C LEU A 167 7.35 -5.55 -22.22
N PRO A 168 6.79 -5.84 -23.42
CA PRO A 168 5.34 -5.99 -23.60
C PRO A 168 4.77 -7.16 -22.78
N TRP A 169 5.48 -8.28 -22.69
CA TRP A 169 5.04 -9.44 -21.91
C TRP A 169 4.85 -9.12 -20.42
N TRP A 170 5.72 -8.28 -19.86
CA TRP A 170 5.61 -7.85 -18.47
C TRP A 170 4.54 -6.78 -18.32
N ASN A 171 4.38 -5.88 -19.30
CA ASN A 171 3.33 -4.87 -19.29
C ASN A 171 1.92 -5.49 -19.33
N ASP A 172 1.70 -6.56 -20.08
CA ASP A 172 0.45 -7.33 -20.09
C ASP A 172 0.26 -8.11 -18.77
N THR A 173 1.34 -8.61 -18.16
CA THR A 173 1.28 -9.48 -16.97
C THR A 173 1.21 -8.72 -15.63
N ALA A 174 1.88 -7.58 -15.53
CA ALA A 174 2.00 -6.81 -14.30
C ALA A 174 0.65 -6.36 -13.70
N PRO A 175 -0.33 -5.85 -14.48
CA PRO A 175 -1.66 -5.50 -13.99
C PRO A 175 -2.43 -6.66 -13.36
N ARG A 176 -2.04 -7.91 -13.64
CA ARG A 176 -2.68 -9.13 -13.14
C ARG A 176 -1.98 -9.67 -11.89
N VAL A 177 -0.65 -9.61 -11.86
CA VAL A 177 0.17 -10.18 -10.78
C VAL A 177 0.35 -9.22 -9.60
N LEU A 178 0.58 -7.93 -9.87
CA LEU A 178 0.88 -6.95 -8.83
C LEU A 178 -0.26 -6.73 -7.81
N PRO A 179 -1.56 -6.70 -8.20
CA PRO A 179 -2.65 -6.63 -7.22
C PRO A 179 -2.66 -7.82 -6.24
N VAL A 180 -2.40 -9.04 -6.74
CA VAL A 180 -2.37 -10.26 -5.91
C VAL A 180 -1.23 -10.19 -4.90
N LEU A 181 -0.04 -9.77 -5.34
CA LEU A 181 1.11 -9.56 -4.45
C LEU A 181 0.87 -8.44 -3.44
N THR A 182 0.22 -7.36 -3.86
CA THR A 182 -0.16 -6.25 -2.96
C THR A 182 -1.03 -6.75 -1.82
N VAL A 183 -2.10 -7.48 -2.14
CA VAL A 183 -3.01 -8.02 -1.14
C VAL A 183 -2.32 -9.09 -0.27
N ALA A 184 -1.46 -9.94 -0.83
CA ALA A 184 -0.66 -10.88 -0.05
C ALA A 184 0.26 -10.15 0.96
N SER A 185 0.92 -9.08 0.53
CA SER A 185 1.76 -8.26 1.42
C SER A 185 0.95 -7.54 2.51
N LEU A 186 -0.29 -7.16 2.19
CA LEU A 186 -1.22 -6.56 3.15
C LEU A 186 -1.59 -7.52 4.28
N LEU A 187 -1.73 -8.82 3.99
CA LEU A 187 -1.97 -9.85 5.02
C LEU A 187 -0.80 -9.97 6.00
N TRP A 188 0.44 -9.94 5.50
CA TRP A 188 1.63 -9.92 6.35
C TRP A 188 1.70 -8.64 7.17
N PHE A 189 1.37 -7.50 6.57
CA PHE A 189 1.27 -6.22 7.25
C PHE A 189 0.25 -6.28 8.40
N PHE A 190 -1.00 -6.70 8.15
CA PHE A 190 -2.02 -6.83 9.20
C PHE A 190 -1.59 -7.78 10.32
N SER A 191 -0.97 -8.90 9.97
CA SER A 191 -0.43 -9.83 10.96
C SER A 191 0.64 -9.19 11.84
N ALA A 192 1.53 -8.36 11.27
CA ALA A 192 2.58 -7.67 12.01
C ALA A 192 2.05 -6.47 12.82
N VAL A 193 1.05 -5.75 12.28
CA VAL A 193 0.42 -4.56 12.90
C VAL A 193 -0.40 -4.92 14.13
N VAL A 194 -1.00 -6.09 14.14
CA VAL A 194 -1.88 -6.48 15.24
C VAL A 194 -1.21 -7.50 16.16
N SER A 195 0.09 -7.77 15.95
CA SER A 195 0.85 -8.68 16.81
C SER A 195 0.16 -10.07 16.87
N LEU A 196 -0.35 -10.52 15.72
CA LEU A 196 -1.10 -11.77 15.62
C LEU A 196 -0.34 -13.00 16.13
N PRO A 197 0.98 -13.16 15.89
CA PRO A 197 1.75 -14.30 16.42
C PRO A 197 1.67 -14.42 17.95
N GLU A 198 1.59 -13.28 18.65
CA GLU A 198 1.53 -13.22 20.11
C GLU A 198 0.11 -13.45 20.64
N ARG A 199 -0.92 -13.10 19.86
CA ARG A 199 -2.35 -13.24 20.25
C ARG A 199 -2.96 -14.58 19.85
N SER A 200 -2.72 -15.05 18.62
CA SER A 200 -3.27 -16.29 18.06
C SER A 200 -2.38 -16.84 16.94
N ARG A 201 -1.66 -17.91 17.26
CA ARG A 201 -0.80 -18.62 16.29
C ARG A 201 -1.58 -19.19 15.11
N LEU A 202 -2.85 -19.58 15.32
CA LEU A 202 -3.70 -20.13 14.28
C LEU A 202 -4.10 -19.07 13.24
N LEU A 203 -4.55 -17.89 13.68
CA LEU A 203 -4.89 -16.79 12.77
C LEU A 203 -3.66 -16.29 12.01
N HIS A 204 -2.50 -16.20 12.68
CA HIS A 204 -1.25 -15.87 12.02
C HIS A 204 -0.91 -16.88 10.91
N ARG A 205 -0.98 -18.19 11.20
CA ARG A 205 -0.71 -19.24 10.21
C ARG A 205 -1.69 -19.22 9.05
N LEU A 206 -2.98 -18.96 9.30
CA LEU A 206 -3.99 -18.84 8.24
C LEU A 206 -3.69 -17.66 7.31
N LEU A 207 -3.41 -16.48 7.85
CA LEU A 207 -3.05 -15.32 7.03
C LEU A 207 -1.73 -15.53 6.27
N ALA A 208 -0.73 -16.13 6.93
CA ALA A 208 0.55 -16.44 6.28
C ALA A 208 0.39 -17.48 5.16
N ALA A 209 -0.42 -18.52 5.38
CA ALA A 209 -0.74 -19.53 4.37
C ALA A 209 -1.49 -18.90 3.18
N MET A 210 -2.43 -18.00 3.45
CA MET A 210 -3.17 -17.32 2.39
C MET A 210 -2.28 -16.32 1.61
N ALA A 211 -1.38 -15.61 2.28
CA ALA A 211 -0.38 -14.79 1.61
C ALA A 211 0.56 -15.63 0.73
N GLY A 212 1.02 -16.78 1.23
CA GLY A 212 1.81 -17.75 0.46
C GLY A 212 1.04 -18.32 -0.73
N LEU A 213 -0.25 -18.62 -0.56
CA LEU A 213 -1.14 -19.03 -1.64
C LEU A 213 -1.28 -17.93 -2.69
N GLY A 214 -1.34 -16.66 -2.29
CA GLY A 214 -1.31 -15.52 -3.21
C GLY A 214 -0.08 -15.52 -4.11
N VAL A 215 1.10 -15.74 -3.52
CA VAL A 215 2.36 -15.85 -4.29
C VAL A 215 2.30 -17.03 -5.27
N LEU A 216 1.82 -18.21 -4.84
CA LEU A 216 1.64 -19.36 -5.73
C LEU A 216 0.62 -19.08 -6.85
N LEU A 217 -0.46 -18.37 -6.53
CA LEU A 217 -1.49 -17.98 -7.48
C LEU A 217 -0.95 -17.06 -8.57
N THR A 218 0.07 -16.24 -8.30
CA THR A 218 0.69 -15.43 -9.37
C THR A 218 1.26 -16.28 -10.50
N VAL A 219 1.84 -17.44 -10.17
CA VAL A 219 2.36 -18.41 -11.13
C VAL A 219 1.21 -19.15 -11.82
N ALA A 220 0.19 -19.56 -11.07
CA ALA A 220 -0.98 -20.25 -11.62
C ALA A 220 -1.80 -19.37 -12.57
N ILE A 221 -1.94 -18.07 -12.27
CA ILE A 221 -2.63 -17.07 -13.10
C ILE A 221 -1.96 -16.94 -14.48
N ALA A 222 -0.63 -17.08 -14.56
CA ALA A 222 0.08 -17.03 -15.83
C ALA A 222 -0.29 -18.20 -16.77
N LEU A 223 -0.64 -19.37 -16.20
CA LEU A 223 -0.93 -20.61 -16.92
C LEU A 223 -2.44 -20.83 -17.17
N ALA A 224 -3.30 -20.18 -16.40
CA ALA A 224 -4.76 -20.40 -16.46
C ALA A 224 -5.44 -19.72 -17.66
N GLU A 225 -6.56 -20.29 -18.10
CA GLU A 225 -7.42 -19.72 -19.15
C GLU A 225 -8.02 -18.36 -18.73
N PRO A 226 -8.27 -17.44 -19.70
CA PRO A 226 -8.78 -16.07 -19.46
C PRO A 226 -9.97 -15.97 -18.49
N ALA A 227 -10.99 -16.81 -18.65
CA ALA A 227 -12.22 -16.75 -17.85
C ALA A 227 -12.00 -17.22 -16.41
N LEU A 228 -11.30 -18.33 -16.22
CA LEU A 228 -10.96 -18.86 -14.90
C LEU A 228 -10.00 -17.91 -14.15
N ARG A 229 -9.09 -17.27 -14.89
CA ARG A 229 -8.09 -16.33 -14.35
C ARG A 229 -8.74 -15.15 -13.64
N LEU A 230 -9.71 -14.49 -14.27
CA LEU A 230 -10.39 -13.34 -13.67
C LEU A 230 -11.17 -13.74 -12.42
N LEU A 231 -11.86 -14.89 -12.46
CA LEU A 231 -12.59 -15.42 -11.31
C LEU A 231 -11.66 -15.71 -10.14
N LEU A 232 -10.53 -16.39 -10.38
CA LEU A 232 -9.54 -16.69 -9.34
C LEU A 232 -8.94 -15.43 -8.72
N LEU A 233 -8.62 -14.42 -9.54
CA LEU A 233 -8.06 -13.16 -9.08
C LEU A 233 -9.04 -12.41 -8.17
N ILE A 234 -10.30 -12.26 -8.60
CA ILE A 234 -11.34 -11.58 -7.81
C ILE A 234 -11.63 -12.37 -6.52
N ALA A 235 -11.81 -13.69 -6.62
CA ALA A 235 -12.09 -14.54 -5.46
C ALA A 235 -10.96 -14.46 -4.42
N TYR A 236 -9.70 -14.52 -4.85
CA TYR A 236 -8.56 -14.39 -3.96
C TYR A 236 -8.51 -13.01 -3.30
N ILE A 237 -8.63 -11.92 -4.06
CA ILE A 237 -8.56 -10.55 -3.52
C ILE A 237 -9.65 -10.33 -2.47
N VAL A 238 -10.90 -10.72 -2.78
CA VAL A 238 -12.03 -10.56 -1.86
C VAL A 238 -11.85 -11.41 -0.61
N ALA A 239 -11.49 -12.69 -0.75
CA ALA A 239 -11.24 -13.58 0.38
C ALA A 239 -10.09 -13.07 1.27
N ALA A 240 -9.01 -12.58 0.64
CA ALA A 240 -7.84 -12.10 1.35
C ALA A 240 -8.11 -10.79 2.11
N ILE A 241 -8.70 -9.79 1.47
CA ILE A 241 -9.10 -8.55 2.15
C ILE A 241 -10.10 -8.86 3.27
N GLY A 242 -11.08 -9.73 3.02
CA GLY A 242 -12.08 -10.15 4.00
C GLY A 242 -11.46 -10.81 5.23
N ALA A 243 -10.55 -11.78 5.06
CA ALA A 243 -9.90 -12.42 6.20
C ALA A 243 -8.96 -11.47 6.94
N GLY A 244 -8.26 -10.58 6.22
CA GLY A 244 -7.43 -9.54 6.81
C GLY A 244 -8.25 -8.60 7.71
N ALA A 245 -9.35 -8.06 7.17
CA ALA A 245 -10.28 -7.22 7.91
C ALA A 245 -10.90 -7.96 9.11
N ALA A 246 -11.32 -9.21 8.94
CA ALA A 246 -11.86 -10.04 10.02
C ALA A 246 -10.83 -10.29 11.13
N ALA A 247 -9.57 -10.54 10.77
CA ALA A 247 -8.50 -10.73 11.74
C ALA A 247 -8.20 -9.45 12.54
N VAL A 248 -8.18 -8.30 11.88
CA VAL A 248 -8.02 -6.98 12.53
C VAL A 248 -9.22 -6.68 13.43
N ALA A 249 -10.45 -6.95 12.96
CA ALA A 249 -11.67 -6.75 13.74
C ALA A 249 -11.72 -7.65 14.98
N TRP A 250 -11.39 -8.94 14.83
CA TRP A 250 -11.30 -9.89 15.94
C TRP A 250 -10.32 -9.41 17.01
N ALA A 251 -9.17 -8.88 16.59
CA ALA A 251 -8.17 -8.38 17.53
C ALA A 251 -8.57 -7.05 18.18
N ALA A 252 -9.28 -6.18 17.45
CA ALA A 252 -9.87 -4.97 18.01
C ALA A 252 -10.90 -5.33 19.10
N TRP A 253 -11.76 -6.33 18.86
CA TRP A 253 -12.69 -6.86 19.86
C TRP A 253 -11.99 -7.47 21.08
N ARG A 254 -10.80 -8.05 20.89
CA ARG A 254 -9.92 -8.53 21.97
C ARG A 254 -9.09 -7.42 22.65
N GLY A 255 -9.49 -6.16 22.49
CA GLY A 255 -8.90 -5.02 23.21
C GLY A 255 -7.72 -4.34 22.52
N ASP A 256 -7.44 -4.64 21.25
CA ASP A 256 -6.48 -3.83 20.48
C ASP A 256 -7.08 -2.50 20.04
N ARG A 257 -6.80 -1.45 20.81
CA ARG A 257 -7.22 -0.08 20.48
C ARG A 257 -6.78 0.35 19.07
N TYR A 258 -5.63 -0.13 18.58
CA TYR A 258 -5.10 0.27 17.27
C TYR A 258 -5.74 -0.47 16.10
N GLY A 259 -6.34 -1.64 16.34
CA GLY A 259 -7.06 -2.39 15.30
C GLY A 259 -8.27 -1.64 14.76
N ALA A 260 -9.03 -0.96 15.63
CA ALA A 260 -10.17 -0.15 15.21
C ALA A 260 -9.75 1.07 14.36
N TRP A 261 -8.67 1.74 14.76
CA TRP A 261 -8.11 2.85 13.99
C TRP A 261 -7.53 2.40 12.63
N LEU A 262 -6.97 1.19 12.55
CA LEU A 262 -6.53 0.61 11.29
C LEU A 262 -7.70 0.39 10.32
N LEU A 263 -8.81 -0.18 10.82
CA LEU A 263 -10.03 -0.37 10.02
C LEU A 263 -10.62 0.96 9.55
N ALA A 264 -10.60 1.99 10.41
CA ALA A 264 -11.01 3.34 10.03
C ALA A 264 -10.11 3.92 8.94
N GLY A 265 -8.80 3.67 9.00
CA GLY A 265 -7.83 4.07 7.97
C GLY A 265 -8.02 3.40 6.62
N LEU A 266 -8.59 2.19 6.58
CA LEU A 266 -8.93 1.45 5.34
C LEU A 266 -10.21 1.96 4.67
N ALA A 267 -11.09 2.66 5.41
CA ALA A 267 -12.38 3.09 4.91
C ALA A 267 -12.30 4.00 3.66
N PRO A 268 -11.38 4.97 3.55
CA PRO A 268 -11.20 5.77 2.33
C PRO A 268 -10.83 4.93 1.09
N VAL A 269 -10.02 3.89 1.25
CA VAL A 269 -9.67 3.01 0.12
C VAL A 269 -10.82 2.12 -0.28
N ILE A 270 -11.55 1.55 0.69
CA ILE A 270 -12.75 0.78 0.40
C ILE A 270 -13.77 1.66 -0.34
N ALA A 271 -14.07 2.85 0.16
CA ALA A 271 -14.97 3.81 -0.48
C ALA A 271 -14.47 4.21 -1.89
N GLY A 272 -13.18 4.48 -2.04
CA GLY A 272 -12.57 4.84 -3.33
C GLY A 272 -12.60 3.70 -4.35
N SER A 273 -12.48 2.44 -3.91
CA SER A 273 -12.52 1.24 -4.76
C SER A 273 -13.91 0.95 -5.33
N MET A 274 -14.98 1.42 -4.68
CA MET A 274 -16.35 1.22 -5.15
C MET A 274 -16.63 1.91 -6.49
N PHE A 275 -15.98 3.04 -6.79
CA PHE A 275 -16.23 3.77 -8.03
C PHE A 275 -15.70 3.04 -9.28
N PRO A 276 -14.43 2.57 -9.32
CA PRO A 276 -13.96 1.73 -10.42
C PRO A 276 -14.80 0.45 -10.59
N LEU A 277 -15.20 -0.20 -9.49
CA LEU A 277 -16.05 -1.40 -9.52
C LEU A 277 -17.42 -1.10 -10.16
N ALA A 278 -18.08 -0.03 -9.74
CA ALA A 278 -19.36 0.39 -10.31
C ALA A 278 -19.24 0.75 -11.81
N ARG A 279 -18.12 1.36 -12.21
CA ARG A 279 -17.80 1.60 -13.63
C ARG A 279 -17.64 0.29 -14.41
N THR A 280 -16.94 -0.70 -13.86
CA THR A 280 -16.75 -2.00 -14.52
C THR A 280 -18.07 -2.74 -14.75
N TRP A 281 -19.07 -2.55 -13.88
CA TRP A 281 -20.42 -3.09 -14.05
C TRP A 281 -21.33 -2.24 -14.94
N GLY A 282 -20.84 -1.10 -15.45
CA GLY A 282 -21.62 -0.21 -16.33
C GLY A 282 -22.65 0.66 -15.60
N LEU A 283 -22.59 0.76 -14.27
CA LEU A 283 -23.56 1.54 -13.47
C LEU A 283 -23.31 3.05 -13.53
N ILE A 284 -22.07 3.48 -13.75
CA ILE A 284 -21.65 4.89 -13.70
C ILE A 284 -20.76 5.21 -14.92
N PRO A 285 -20.96 6.35 -15.59
CA PRO A 285 -20.12 6.78 -16.70
C PRO A 285 -18.69 7.12 -16.25
N VAL A 286 -17.75 7.16 -17.21
CA VAL A 286 -16.36 7.54 -16.96
C VAL A 286 -16.31 9.00 -16.53
N SER A 287 -15.85 9.22 -15.30
CA SER A 287 -15.68 10.54 -14.66
C SER A 287 -14.37 10.56 -13.86
N PHE A 288 -13.93 11.76 -13.47
CA PHE A 288 -12.80 11.99 -12.58
C PHE A 288 -12.83 11.08 -11.34
N TRP A 289 -14.00 10.99 -10.68
CA TRP A 289 -14.18 10.15 -9.50
C TRP A 289 -14.00 8.66 -9.80
N THR A 290 -14.55 8.16 -10.91
CA THR A 290 -14.40 6.75 -11.29
C THR A 290 -12.97 6.36 -11.64
N THR A 291 -12.14 7.31 -12.04
CA THR A 291 -10.75 7.07 -12.47
C THR A 291 -9.76 7.29 -11.32
N HIS A 292 -10.00 8.28 -10.46
CA HIS A 292 -9.03 8.73 -9.45
C HIS A 292 -9.48 8.53 -7.99
N ALA A 293 -10.73 8.15 -7.70
CA ALA A 293 -11.20 8.01 -6.31
C ALA A 293 -10.38 6.99 -5.51
N MET A 294 -9.97 5.88 -6.12
CA MET A 294 -9.13 4.89 -5.44
C MET A 294 -7.74 5.45 -5.11
N GLN A 295 -7.15 6.26 -6.00
CA GLN A 295 -5.85 6.90 -5.76
C GLN A 295 -5.94 7.94 -4.64
N LEU A 296 -7.03 8.71 -4.60
CA LEU A 296 -7.31 9.65 -3.51
C LEU A 296 -7.52 8.92 -2.18
N GLY A 297 -8.27 7.82 -2.17
CA GLY A 297 -8.46 6.99 -0.98
C GLY A 297 -7.12 6.49 -0.44
N ILE A 298 -6.26 5.98 -1.31
CA ILE A 298 -4.91 5.51 -0.93
C ILE A 298 -4.07 6.68 -0.43
N ALA A 299 -4.10 7.83 -1.10
CA ALA A 299 -3.35 9.01 -0.70
C ALA A 299 -3.73 9.50 0.71
N ILE A 300 -4.99 9.35 1.11
CA ILE A 300 -5.45 9.65 2.47
C ILE A 300 -5.04 8.56 3.46
N GLU A 301 -5.13 7.29 3.06
CA GLU A 301 -4.76 6.15 3.93
C GLU A 301 -3.28 6.16 4.30
N LEU A 302 -2.38 6.47 3.36
CA LEU A 302 -0.93 6.42 3.57
C LEU A 302 -0.46 7.17 4.84
N PRO A 303 -0.72 8.49 5.00
CA PRO A 303 -0.33 9.21 6.20
C PRO A 303 -1.07 8.71 7.45
N VAL A 304 -2.35 8.32 7.35
CA VAL A 304 -3.13 7.80 8.48
C VAL A 304 -2.50 6.53 9.04
N VAL A 305 -2.13 5.58 8.18
CA VAL A 305 -1.48 4.34 8.58
C VAL A 305 -0.07 4.59 9.13
N LEU A 306 0.69 5.51 8.54
CA LEU A 306 2.01 5.89 9.09
C LEU A 306 1.93 6.46 10.49
N VAL A 307 0.99 7.39 10.74
CA VAL A 307 0.75 7.96 12.07
C VAL A 307 0.31 6.87 13.04
N LEU A 308 -0.57 5.96 12.60
CA LEU A 308 -0.99 4.82 13.42
C LEU A 308 0.17 3.92 13.82
N LEU A 309 1.04 3.58 12.87
CA LEU A 309 2.26 2.80 13.14
C LEU A 309 3.19 3.53 14.11
N MET A 310 3.33 4.85 13.95
CA MET A 310 4.14 5.69 14.83
C MET A 310 3.60 5.66 16.26
N LEU A 311 2.29 5.87 16.45
CA LEU A 311 1.64 5.81 17.76
C LEU A 311 1.78 4.43 18.38
N ARG A 312 1.59 3.36 17.61
CA ARG A 312 1.76 1.97 18.08
C ARG A 312 3.21 1.71 18.50
N SER A 313 4.17 2.10 17.68
CA SER A 313 5.60 1.91 17.95
C SER A 313 6.06 2.70 19.17
N GLN A 314 5.59 3.94 19.33
CA GLN A 314 5.82 4.74 20.53
C GLN A 314 5.23 4.07 21.77
N GLN A 315 3.98 3.61 21.74
CA GLN A 315 3.37 2.92 22.89
C GLN A 315 4.12 1.63 23.23
N ARG A 316 4.54 0.85 22.23
CA ARG A 316 5.32 -0.39 22.44
C ARG A 316 6.68 -0.08 23.05
N ARG A 317 7.35 0.98 22.60
CA ARG A 317 8.62 1.45 23.16
C ARG A 317 8.45 1.99 24.57
N GLU A 318 7.40 2.74 24.83
CA GLU A 318 7.10 3.24 26.17
C GLU A 318 6.77 2.09 27.11
N HIS A 319 5.99 1.11 26.66
CA HIS A 319 5.72 -0.10 27.44
C HIS A 319 7.01 -0.89 27.70
N ASN A 320 7.86 -1.08 26.69
CA ASN A 320 9.16 -1.74 26.88
C ASN A 320 10.10 -0.92 27.76
N ARG A 321 10.10 0.42 27.67
CA ARG A 321 10.86 1.31 28.57
C ARG A 321 10.30 1.33 29.97
N ARG A 322 8.99 1.13 30.14
CA ARG A 322 8.36 0.91 31.44
C ARG A 322 8.80 -0.44 31.97
N ILE A 323 8.72 -1.53 31.21
CA ILE A 323 9.22 -2.85 31.66
C ILE A 323 10.74 -2.84 31.94
N GLN A 324 11.54 -2.17 31.11
CA GLN A 324 13.00 -2.10 31.27
C GLN A 324 13.45 -0.99 32.23
N GLY A 325 12.58 -0.01 32.52
CA GLY A 325 12.83 1.15 33.40
C GLY A 325 12.00 1.14 34.68
N MET A 326 11.18 0.11 34.89
CA MET A 326 10.57 -0.32 36.15
C MET A 326 11.38 -1.55 36.55
N ASP A 327 12.48 -1.37 37.26
CA ASP A 327 12.32 -0.95 38.64
C ASP A 327 13.19 0.27 38.94
N ARG A 328 12.70 1.49 38.64
CA ARG A 328 13.22 2.64 39.39
C ARG A 328 12.89 2.53 40.86
N LEU A 329 11.73 1.94 41.14
CA LEU A 329 11.27 1.55 42.46
C LEU A 329 11.10 0.03 42.45
N ASP A 330 11.57 -0.64 43.48
CA ASP A 330 11.33 -2.05 43.74
C ASP A 330 9.82 -2.25 43.99
N PRO A 331 9.14 -3.14 43.25
CA PRO A 331 7.69 -3.33 43.34
C PRO A 331 7.24 -3.93 44.67
N ALA A 332 8.15 -4.57 45.43
CA ALA A 332 7.86 -5.11 46.76
C ALA A 332 7.97 -4.05 47.87
N THR A 333 8.77 -3.01 47.69
CA THR A 333 9.06 -2.00 48.74
C THR A 333 8.68 -0.57 48.39
N GLY A 334 8.43 -0.27 47.12
CA GLY A 334 8.20 1.09 46.63
C GLY A 334 9.42 2.02 46.73
N LEU A 335 10.59 1.50 47.14
CA LEU A 335 11.85 2.23 47.28
C LEU A 335 12.71 2.16 46.02
N ILE A 336 13.69 3.05 45.87
CA ILE A 336 14.58 3.01 44.70
C ILE A 336 15.34 1.69 44.57
N ASN A 337 15.37 1.09 43.37
CA ASN A 337 16.14 -0.14 43.14
C ASN A 337 17.65 0.14 43.24
N GLY A 338 18.43 -0.86 43.63
CA GLY A 338 19.89 -0.86 43.71
C GLY A 338 20.60 -0.28 42.48
N LEU A 339 20.09 -0.50 41.26
CA LEU A 339 20.69 0.06 40.04
C LEU A 339 20.58 1.59 39.99
N VAL A 340 19.41 2.13 40.37
CA VAL A 340 19.19 3.58 40.50
C VAL A 340 19.95 4.16 41.69
N PHE A 341 20.02 3.42 42.79
CA PHE A 341 20.81 3.80 43.96
C PHE A 341 22.30 3.94 43.60
N ALA A 342 22.89 2.96 42.90
CA ALA A 342 24.29 3.01 42.46
C ALA A 342 24.57 4.23 41.55
N GLU A 343 23.65 4.53 40.64
CA GLU A 343 23.75 5.70 39.76
C GLU A 343 23.63 7.03 40.53
N ARG A 344 22.78 7.10 41.56
CA ARG A 344 22.68 8.28 42.44
C ARG A 344 23.89 8.42 43.35
N LEU A 345 24.40 7.33 43.89
CA LEU A 345 25.57 7.29 44.77
C LEU A 345 26.81 7.78 44.02
N SER A 346 27.07 7.26 42.83
CA SER A 346 28.19 7.71 41.98
C SER A 346 28.10 9.21 41.65
N ARG A 347 26.90 9.73 41.35
CA ARG A 347 26.66 11.18 41.17
C ARG A 347 26.89 11.98 42.45
N MET A 348 26.48 11.48 43.61
CA MET A 348 26.70 12.13 44.90
C MET A 348 28.19 12.20 45.23
N VAL A 349 28.94 11.11 45.02
CA VAL A 349 30.40 11.06 45.21
C VAL A 349 31.10 12.08 44.30
N ALA A 350 30.76 12.11 43.02
CA ALA A 350 31.33 13.07 42.08
C ALA A 350 31.02 14.54 42.46
N ARG A 351 29.81 14.80 42.96
CA ARG A 351 29.39 16.14 43.43
C ARG A 351 30.12 16.54 44.72
N SER A 352 30.26 15.62 45.67
CA SER A 352 30.99 15.83 46.92
C SER A 352 32.45 16.20 46.67
N GLN A 353 33.11 15.50 45.74
CA GLN A 353 34.50 15.80 45.34
C GLN A 353 34.63 17.17 44.67
N ARG A 354 33.70 17.53 43.76
CA ARG A 354 33.76 18.81 43.04
C ARG A 354 33.43 20.02 43.92
N LEU A 355 32.42 19.91 44.78
CA LEU A 355 31.91 21.02 45.57
C LEU A 355 32.42 21.03 47.02
N LYS A 356 33.33 20.11 47.38
CA LYS A 356 33.84 19.91 48.75
C LYS A 356 32.75 19.84 49.82
N HIS A 357 31.59 19.30 49.47
CA HIS A 357 30.48 19.10 50.41
C HIS A 357 30.61 17.74 51.09
N HIS A 358 30.41 17.69 52.40
CA HIS A 358 30.28 16.43 53.12
C HIS A 358 28.95 15.75 52.74
N SER A 359 29.02 14.48 52.37
CA SER A 359 27.86 13.64 52.05
C SER A 359 27.92 12.37 52.88
N ALA A 360 26.78 11.89 53.36
CA ALA A 360 26.68 10.68 54.17
C ALA A 360 25.71 9.69 53.52
N VAL A 361 25.99 8.39 53.70
CA VAL A 361 25.13 7.28 53.29
C VAL A 361 24.76 6.50 54.53
N LEU A 362 23.46 6.31 54.77
CA LEU A 362 22.96 5.48 55.85
C LEU A 362 22.40 4.18 55.27
N LEU A 363 22.85 3.05 55.80
CA LEU A 363 22.33 1.72 55.48
C LEU A 363 21.53 1.22 56.68
N VAL A 364 20.26 0.89 56.46
CA VAL A 364 19.36 0.35 57.48
C VAL A 364 19.02 -1.08 57.09
N ASP A 365 19.37 -2.03 57.94
CA ASP A 365 19.09 -3.45 57.74
C ASP A 365 18.13 -3.97 58.82
N ILE A 366 17.12 -4.74 58.41
CA ILE A 366 16.08 -5.29 59.29
C ILE A 366 16.41 -6.76 59.54
N VAL A 367 17.18 -7.01 60.59
CA VAL A 367 17.77 -8.33 60.87
C VAL A 367 16.79 -9.38 61.45
N ASN A 368 15.63 -8.97 61.96
CA ASN A 368 14.69 -9.82 62.68
C ASN A 368 13.44 -10.23 61.89
N ILE A 369 13.47 -10.11 60.55
CA ILE A 369 12.29 -10.38 59.70
C ILE A 369 11.79 -11.83 59.82
N GLU A 370 12.70 -12.78 60.00
CA GLU A 370 12.38 -14.20 60.18
C GLU A 370 11.73 -14.51 61.54
N GLN A 371 12.10 -13.76 62.57
CA GLN A 371 11.49 -13.88 63.88
C GLN A 371 10.08 -13.28 63.88
N ILE A 372 9.90 -12.11 63.25
CA ILE A 372 8.58 -11.47 63.09
C ILE A 372 7.62 -12.36 62.28
N ARG A 373 8.13 -13.06 61.26
CA ARG A 373 7.34 -14.00 60.45
C ARG A 373 6.86 -15.20 61.26
N ARG A 374 7.64 -15.65 62.26
CA ARG A 374 7.28 -16.76 63.15
C ARG A 374 6.27 -16.32 64.22
N ASP A 375 6.45 -15.13 64.78
CA ASP A 375 5.73 -14.69 65.97
C ASP A 375 4.38 -14.02 65.67
N TYR A 376 4.21 -13.40 64.49
CA TYR A 376 3.00 -12.66 64.13
C TYR A 376 2.24 -13.28 62.96
N ASP A 377 2.67 -13.03 61.73
CA ASP A 377 2.24 -13.72 60.51
C ASP A 377 3.13 -13.32 59.32
N ARG A 378 2.95 -14.00 58.19
CA ARG A 378 3.69 -13.69 56.95
C ARG A 378 3.40 -12.30 56.41
N ARG A 379 2.17 -11.81 56.57
CA ARG A 379 1.72 -10.52 56.02
C ARG A 379 2.35 -9.33 56.76
N SER A 380 2.48 -9.43 58.08
CA SER A 380 3.12 -8.41 58.92
C SER A 380 4.62 -8.33 58.66
N ALA A 381 5.26 -9.46 58.40
CA ALA A 381 6.68 -9.49 58.01
C ALA A 381 6.93 -8.85 56.64
N GLU A 382 5.99 -9.00 55.68
CA GLU A 382 6.06 -8.37 54.36
C GLU A 382 5.69 -6.87 54.39
N GLU A 383 4.80 -6.42 55.29
CA GLU A 383 4.43 -5.00 55.45
C GLU A 383 5.45 -4.15 56.23
N LEU A 384 6.29 -4.77 57.06
CA LEU A 384 7.19 -4.04 57.95
C LEU A 384 8.28 -3.24 57.20
N PRO A 385 8.99 -3.80 56.19
CA PRO A 385 9.89 -3.02 55.35
C PRO A 385 9.21 -1.85 54.65
N LEU A 386 7.96 -2.02 54.21
CA LEU A 386 7.15 -0.97 53.56
C LEU A 386 6.83 0.20 54.52
N ARG A 387 6.49 -0.11 55.79
CA ARG A 387 6.21 0.93 56.80
C ARG A 387 7.46 1.65 57.27
N VAL A 388 8.59 0.96 57.34
CA VAL A 388 9.90 1.57 57.62
C VAL A 388 10.30 2.48 56.47
N ALA A 389 10.17 2.01 55.24
CA ALA A 389 10.41 2.78 54.02
C ALA A 389 9.56 4.06 53.94
N GLY A 390 8.29 4.00 54.32
CA GLY A 390 7.39 5.17 54.30
C GLY A 390 7.63 6.21 55.40
N ARG A 391 8.50 5.93 56.37
CA ARG A 391 8.85 6.85 57.47
C ARG A 391 10.26 7.44 57.35
N LEU A 392 11.05 6.96 56.40
CA LEU A 392 12.38 7.46 56.01
C LEU A 392 12.24 8.43 54.84
#